data_AF-A0A0D6M115-F1
#
_entry.id   AF-A0A0D6M115-F1
#
_cell.length_a   1.000
_cell.length_b   1.000
_cell.length_c   1.000
_cell.angle_alpha   90.00
_cell.angle_beta   90.00
_cell.angle_gamma   90.00
#
_symmetry.space_group_name_H-M   'P 1'
#
loop_
_entity.id
_entity.type
_entity.pdbx_description
1 polymer ?
#
loop_
_entity_poly.entity_id
_entity_poly.type
_entity_poly.pdbx_seq_one_letter_code
_entity_poly.pdbx_strand_id
1 'polypeptide(L)'
;MASDVGNFFTNQFNNVKDLFAGNQSELEKNINRVKDLLTAVKEKAKMLEPMANDAQKKTLAQVDNYLNEVQQFGEQVSKEGSAKFEENKGKWQQMLNDIFEKGGLDGVLKLLNLKSAGHCTLVAAIVAPVVLVFTR
;
A
#
# COMPACT_ATOMS: atom_id res chain seq x y z
N MET A 1 11.24 -2.56 11.92
CA MET A 1 9.77 -2.63 11.68
C MET A 1 9.39 -2.00 10.34
N ALA A 2 9.90 -0.81 10.00
CA ALA A 2 9.73 -0.22 8.66
C ALA A 2 10.14 -1.14 7.48
N SER A 3 11.16 -1.99 7.66
CA SER A 3 11.62 -2.93 6.62
C SER A 3 10.61 -4.03 6.29
N ASP A 4 9.81 -4.52 7.26
CA ASP A 4 8.84 -5.59 7.02
C ASP A 4 7.62 -5.05 6.24
N VAL A 5 7.20 -3.85 6.59
CA VAL A 5 6.07 -3.14 5.96
C VAL A 5 6.45 -2.68 4.56
N GLY A 6 7.62 -2.06 4.40
CA GLY A 6 8.14 -1.70 3.07
C GLY A 6 8.27 -2.92 2.16
N ASN A 7 8.82 -4.03 2.66
CA ASN A 7 8.95 -5.27 1.89
C ASN A 7 7.58 -5.88 1.54
N PHE A 8 6.63 -5.89 2.48
CA PHE A 8 5.28 -6.37 2.24
C PHE A 8 4.58 -5.53 1.16
N PHE A 9 4.52 -4.21 1.31
CA PHE A 9 3.80 -3.35 0.37
C PHE A 9 4.47 -3.26 -1.01
N THR A 10 5.76 -3.54 -1.09
CA THR A 10 6.51 -3.57 -2.36
C THR A 10 6.42 -4.91 -3.08
N ASN A 11 6.54 -6.03 -2.35
CA ASN A 11 6.74 -7.35 -2.97
C ASN A 11 5.59 -8.35 -2.74
N GLN A 12 4.74 -8.13 -1.74
CA GLN A 12 3.69 -9.09 -1.34
C GLN A 12 2.28 -8.52 -1.45
N PHE A 13 2.12 -7.20 -1.37
CA PHE A 13 0.84 -6.52 -1.50
C PHE A 13 0.48 -6.34 -2.98
N ASN A 14 -0.41 -7.19 -3.46
CA ASN A 14 -0.99 -7.07 -4.79
C ASN A 14 -2.31 -6.30 -4.75
N ASN A 15 -3.12 -6.55 -3.73
CA ASN A 15 -4.42 -5.92 -3.55
C ASN A 15 -4.87 -5.89 -2.07
N VAL A 16 -5.96 -5.16 -1.82
CA VAL A 16 -6.53 -4.96 -0.48
C VAL A 16 -6.88 -6.27 0.25
N LYS A 17 -7.19 -7.36 -0.48
CA LYS A 17 -7.48 -8.66 0.12
C LYS A 17 -6.26 -9.30 0.77
N ASP A 18 -5.03 -8.91 0.40
CA ASP A 18 -3.80 -9.37 1.06
C ASP A 18 -3.69 -8.85 2.50
N LEU A 19 -4.51 -7.85 2.85
CA LEU A 19 -4.64 -7.33 4.22
C LEU A 19 -5.79 -8.00 4.99
N PHE A 20 -6.57 -8.88 4.37
CA PHE A 20 -7.61 -9.62 5.07
C PHE A 20 -6.99 -10.63 6.03
N ALA A 21 -7.64 -10.83 7.17
CA ALA A 21 -7.15 -11.71 8.22
C ALA A 21 -7.86 -13.06 8.20
N GLY A 22 -7.10 -14.14 8.28
CA GLY A 22 -7.61 -15.49 8.50
C GLY A 22 -7.76 -15.84 9.99
N ASN A 23 -7.02 -15.17 10.87
CA ASN A 23 -7.10 -15.33 12.32
C ASN A 23 -6.72 -14.03 13.08
N GLN A 24 -6.88 -14.04 14.41
CA GLN A 24 -6.59 -12.89 15.27
C GLN A 24 -5.15 -12.36 15.13
N SER A 25 -4.16 -13.26 15.05
CA SER A 25 -2.75 -12.85 14.94
C SER A 25 -2.49 -12.16 13.60
N GLU A 26 -3.04 -12.69 12.51
CA GLU A 26 -2.98 -12.05 11.20
C GLU A 26 -3.70 -10.70 11.18
N LEU A 27 -4.83 -10.57 11.87
CA LEU A 27 -5.57 -9.32 11.98
C LEU A 27 -4.72 -8.25 12.65
N GLU A 28 -4.19 -8.53 13.84
CA GLU A 28 -3.32 -7.61 14.58
C GLU A 28 -2.06 -7.26 13.77
N LYS A 29 -1.48 -8.24 13.09
CA LYS A 29 -0.30 -8.02 12.22
C LYS A 29 -0.64 -7.12 11.04
N ASN A 30 -1.78 -7.34 10.37
CA ASN A 30 -2.20 -6.56 9.22
C ASN A 30 -2.63 -5.14 9.62
N ILE A 31 -3.29 -4.97 10.76
CA ILE A 31 -3.58 -3.64 11.33
C ILE A 31 -2.29 -2.86 11.54
N ASN A 32 -1.28 -3.47 12.19
CA ASN A 32 0.02 -2.83 12.40
C ASN A 32 0.71 -2.47 11.07
N ARG A 33 0.67 -3.36 10.08
CA ARG A 33 1.22 -3.08 8.73
C ARG A 33 0.56 -1.88 8.07
N VAL A 34 -0.77 -1.77 8.10
CA VAL A 34 -1.49 -0.63 7.53
C VAL A 34 -1.21 0.65 8.30
N LYS A 35 -1.15 0.59 9.64
CA LYS A 35 -0.77 1.73 10.48
C LYS A 35 0.62 2.25 10.12
N ASP A 36 1.59 1.36 10.02
CA ASP A 36 2.96 1.71 9.64
C ASP A 36 3.03 2.25 8.20
N LEU A 37 2.25 1.68 7.27
CA LEU A 37 2.12 2.21 5.91
C LEU A 37 1.58 3.63 5.93
N LEU A 38 0.46 3.89 6.61
CA LEU A 38 -0.14 5.22 6.70
C LEU A 38 0.82 6.22 7.33
N THR A 39 1.61 5.79 8.31
CA THR A 39 2.67 6.61 8.92
C THR A 39 3.74 6.96 7.88
N ALA A 40 4.26 5.96 7.16
CA ALA A 40 5.27 6.17 6.12
C ALA A 40 4.74 7.02 4.96
N VAL A 41 3.47 6.82 4.57
CA VAL A 41 2.77 7.65 3.59
C VAL A 41 2.71 9.08 4.09
N LYS A 42 2.29 9.34 5.34
CA LYS A 42 2.24 10.67 5.95
C LYS A 42 3.62 11.35 6.00
N GLU A 43 4.66 10.61 6.36
CA GLU A 43 6.03 11.16 6.39
C GLU A 43 6.52 11.53 4.98
N LYS A 44 6.31 10.65 4.00
CA LYS A 44 6.66 10.93 2.61
C LYS A 44 5.75 11.98 1.98
N ALA A 45 4.50 12.05 2.40
CA ALA A 45 3.51 13.02 1.95
C ALA A 45 3.97 14.44 2.24
N LYS A 46 4.52 14.71 3.42
CA LYS A 46 5.09 16.03 3.75
C LYS A 46 6.20 16.46 2.79
N MET A 47 6.95 15.51 2.23
CA MET A 47 7.97 15.78 1.23
C MET A 47 7.42 15.88 -0.19
N LEU A 48 6.33 15.16 -0.49
CA LEU A 48 5.69 15.13 -1.80
C LEU A 48 4.54 16.14 -1.94
N GLU A 49 4.09 16.79 -0.87
CA GLU A 49 3.01 17.79 -0.85
C GLU A 49 3.16 18.88 -1.93
N PRO A 50 4.36 19.46 -2.18
CA PRO A 50 4.53 20.43 -3.27
C PRO A 50 4.42 19.80 -4.67
N MET A 51 4.58 18.49 -4.80
CA MET A 51 4.54 17.74 -6.07
C MET A 51 3.24 16.95 -6.27
N ALA A 52 2.42 16.80 -5.23
CA ALA A 52 1.15 16.12 -5.26
C ALA A 52 0.06 16.99 -5.92
N ASN A 53 -0.81 16.38 -6.71
CA ASN A 53 -1.99 17.06 -7.25
C ASN A 53 -3.08 17.24 -6.17
N ASP A 54 -4.10 18.06 -6.45
CA ASP A 54 -5.15 18.38 -5.47
C ASP A 54 -5.91 17.14 -4.95
N ALA A 55 -6.10 16.13 -5.81
CA ALA A 55 -6.74 14.88 -5.41
C ALA A 55 -5.88 14.11 -4.39
N GLN A 56 -4.58 14.03 -4.63
CA GLN A 56 -3.64 13.36 -3.73
C GLN A 56 -3.47 14.15 -2.44
N LYS A 57 -3.38 15.48 -2.49
CA LYS A 57 -3.38 16.34 -1.29
C LYS A 57 -4.61 16.11 -0.42
N LYS A 58 -5.79 15.96 -1.04
CA LYS A 58 -7.03 15.65 -0.32
C LYS A 58 -6.96 14.27 0.35
N THR A 59 -6.45 13.25 -0.33
CA THR A 59 -6.21 11.93 0.28
C THR A 59 -5.17 12.00 1.39
N LEU A 60 -4.07 12.73 1.19
CA LEU A 60 -3.01 12.93 2.18
C LEU A 60 -3.52 13.63 3.45
N ALA A 61 -4.42 14.59 3.30
CA ALA A 61 -5.12 15.21 4.44
C ALA A 61 -6.02 14.22 5.19
N GLN A 62 -6.51 13.16 4.53
CA GLN A 62 -7.29 12.09 5.16
C GLN A 62 -6.43 10.98 5.76
N VAL A 63 -5.15 10.84 5.37
CA VAL A 63 -4.24 9.81 5.91
C VAL A 63 -4.13 9.91 7.42
N ASP A 64 -4.13 11.12 7.98
CA ASP A 64 -4.15 11.33 9.43
C ASP A 64 -5.40 10.75 10.11
N ASN A 65 -6.57 10.94 9.49
CA ASN A 65 -7.82 10.37 9.98
C ASN A 65 -7.80 8.84 9.89
N TYR A 66 -7.38 8.29 8.76
CA TYR A 66 -7.26 6.84 8.57
C TYR A 66 -6.28 6.22 9.56
N LEU A 67 -5.16 6.89 9.84
CA LEU A 67 -4.18 6.42 10.81
C LEU A 67 -4.77 6.35 12.21
N ASN A 68 -5.56 7.36 12.59
CA ASN A 68 -6.27 7.37 13.86
C ASN A 68 -7.34 6.26 13.93
N GLU A 69 -8.14 6.07 12.87
CA GLU A 69 -9.14 5.00 12.80
C GLU A 69 -8.51 3.61 12.92
N VAL A 70 -7.45 3.34 12.16
CA VAL A 70 -6.72 2.06 12.22
C VAL A 70 -6.08 1.85 13.59
N GLN A 71 -5.56 2.92 14.22
CA GLN A 71 -5.00 2.83 15.56
C GLN A 71 -6.07 2.50 16.61
N GLN A 72 -7.20 3.22 16.61
CA GLN A 72 -8.31 2.96 17.52
C GLN A 72 -8.87 1.55 17.33
N PHE A 73 -8.99 1.12 16.08
CA PHE A 73 -9.44 -0.22 15.75
C PHE A 73 -8.46 -1.29 16.25
N GLY A 74 -7.15 -1.08 16.09
CA GLY A 74 -6.13 -1.96 16.64
C GLY A 74 -6.21 -2.11 18.16
N GLU A 75 -6.37 -1.00 18.88
CA GLU A 75 -6.56 -1.03 20.33
C GLU A 75 -7.84 -1.76 20.73
N GLN A 76 -8.93 -1.60 19.98
CA GLN A 76 -10.16 -2.34 20.19
C GLN A 76 -9.96 -3.84 19.96
N VAL A 77 -9.35 -4.22 18.84
CA VAL A 77 -9.08 -5.63 18.49
C VAL A 77 -8.22 -6.31 19.54
N SER A 78 -7.17 -5.64 20.05
CA SER A 78 -6.34 -6.19 21.12
C SER A 78 -7.09 -6.33 22.45
N LYS A 79 -8.06 -5.45 22.74
CA LYS A 79 -8.90 -5.55 23.95
C LYS A 79 -9.96 -6.64 23.86
N GLU A 80 -10.61 -6.75 22.71
CA GLU A 80 -11.68 -7.73 22.47
C GLU A 80 -11.14 -9.14 22.21
N GLY A 81 -9.90 -9.23 21.70
CA GLY A 81 -9.22 -10.47 21.41
C GLY A 81 -9.95 -11.34 20.39
N SER A 82 -9.59 -12.63 20.37
CA SER A 82 -10.14 -13.59 19.42
C SER A 82 -11.64 -13.86 19.58
N ALA A 83 -12.25 -13.48 20.70
CA ALA A 83 -13.67 -13.68 20.96
C ALA A 83 -14.57 -12.94 19.98
N LYS A 84 -14.11 -11.79 19.45
CA LYS A 84 -14.82 -11.01 18.44
C LYS A 84 -14.14 -11.01 17.08
N PHE A 85 -13.27 -12.00 16.82
CA PHE A 85 -12.49 -12.04 15.59
C PHE A 85 -13.35 -11.91 14.33
N GLU A 86 -14.45 -12.65 14.19
CA GLU A 86 -15.29 -12.58 12.99
C GLU A 86 -15.97 -11.21 12.80
N GLU A 87 -16.42 -10.58 13.91
CA GLU A 87 -16.99 -9.23 13.87
C GLU A 87 -15.92 -8.20 13.46
N ASN A 88 -14.74 -8.30 14.07
CA ASN A 88 -13.62 -7.40 13.81
C ASN A 88 -13.04 -7.59 12.42
N LYS A 89 -12.98 -8.83 11.92
CA LYS A 89 -12.62 -9.12 10.53
C LYS A 89 -13.55 -8.40 9.55
N GLY A 90 -14.86 -8.44 9.76
CA GLY A 90 -15.81 -7.72 8.92
C GLY A 90 -15.59 -6.21 8.93
N LYS A 91 -15.43 -5.62 10.13
CA LYS A 91 -15.11 -4.18 10.29
C LYS A 91 -13.79 -3.81 9.62
N TRP A 92 -12.78 -4.66 9.77
CA TRP A 92 -11.46 -4.47 9.17
C TRP A 92 -11.53 -4.46 7.65
N GLN A 93 -12.26 -5.40 7.04
CA GLN A 93 -12.46 -5.43 5.59
C GLN A 93 -13.16 -4.17 5.08
N GLN A 94 -14.17 -3.68 5.81
CA GLN A 94 -14.85 -2.44 5.46
C GLN A 94 -13.91 -1.23 5.57
N MET A 95 -13.13 -1.14 6.65
CA MET A 95 -12.16 -0.07 6.85
C MET A 95 -11.10 -0.06 5.74
N LEU A 96 -10.57 -1.23 5.38
CA LEU A 96 -9.65 -1.37 4.26
C LEU A 96 -10.24 -0.86 2.94
N ASN A 97 -11.50 -1.19 2.67
CA ASN A 97 -12.20 -0.71 1.48
C ASN A 97 -12.38 0.82 1.50
N ASP A 98 -12.75 1.38 2.65
CA ASP A 98 -12.94 2.81 2.82
C ASP A 98 -11.62 3.59 2.69
N ILE A 99 -10.50 3.03 3.16
CA ILE A 99 -9.16 3.66 3.07
C ILE A 99 -8.57 3.52 1.65
N PHE A 100 -8.50 2.31 1.11
CA PHE A 100 -7.78 2.03 -0.12
C PHE A 100 -8.60 2.31 -1.38
N GLU A 101 -9.87 1.90 -1.42
CA GLU A 101 -10.72 2.07 -2.60
C GLU A 101 -11.42 3.43 -2.59
N LYS A 102 -12.18 3.75 -1.54
CA LYS A 102 -12.95 5.00 -1.49
C LYS A 102 -12.09 6.23 -1.16
N GLY A 103 -11.12 6.07 -0.27
CA GLY A 103 -10.23 7.14 0.19
C GLY A 103 -9.16 7.52 -0.82
N GLY A 104 -8.94 6.69 -1.85
CA GLY A 104 -7.95 6.95 -2.90
C GLY A 104 -6.51 6.71 -2.48
N LEU A 105 -6.27 6.03 -1.34
CA LEU A 105 -4.91 5.74 -0.87
C LEU A 105 -4.13 4.91 -1.89
N ASP A 106 -4.77 4.02 -2.66
CA ASP A 106 -4.13 3.29 -3.77
C ASP A 106 -3.44 4.24 -4.78
N GLY A 107 -4.07 5.38 -5.08
CA GLY A 107 -3.50 6.41 -5.95
C GLY A 107 -2.26 7.07 -5.35
N VAL A 108 -2.26 7.30 -4.04
CA VAL A 108 -1.10 7.85 -3.30
C VAL A 108 0.04 6.83 -3.23
N LEU A 109 -0.26 5.55 -3.01
CA LEU A 109 0.75 4.49 -2.99
C LEU A 109 1.42 4.29 -4.35
N LYS A 110 0.65 4.40 -5.44
CA LYS A 110 1.18 4.39 -6.81
C LYS A 110 2.16 5.54 -7.05
N LEU A 111 1.85 6.75 -6.57
CA LEU A 111 2.80 7.87 -6.66
C LEU A 111 4.07 7.66 -5.86
N LEU A 112 3.92 7.14 -4.64
CA LEU A 112 5.03 6.85 -3.75
C LEU A 112 5.92 5.71 -4.30
N ASN A 113 5.54 5.14 -5.44
CA ASN A 113 6.19 4.01 -6.09
C ASN A 113 6.36 2.83 -5.14
N LEU A 114 5.46 2.70 -4.16
CA LEU A 114 5.40 1.54 -3.26
C LEU A 114 4.94 0.29 -4.01
N LYS A 115 4.44 0.44 -5.25
CA LYS A 115 4.15 -0.63 -6.19
C LYS A 115 5.31 -0.86 -7.19
N SER A 116 6.55 -0.62 -6.78
CA SER A 116 7.71 -0.85 -7.63
C SER A 116 7.99 -2.35 -7.76
N ALA A 117 7.25 -3.02 -8.64
CA ALA A 117 7.67 -4.29 -9.22
C ALA A 117 7.37 -4.29 -10.72
N GLY A 118 8.37 -3.94 -11.53
CA GLY A 118 8.45 -4.15 -12.98
C GLY A 118 7.44 -3.34 -13.81
N HIS A 119 7.76 -2.63 -14.87
CA HIS A 119 8.73 -2.89 -15.91
C HIS A 119 9.25 -1.54 -16.40
N CYS A 120 10.49 -1.20 -16.05
CA CYS A 120 11.29 -0.45 -17.01
C CYS A 120 11.67 -1.47 -18.08
N THR A 121 10.78 -1.73 -19.05
CA THR A 121 11.19 -2.30 -20.33
C THR A 121 12.08 -1.27 -20.98
N LEU A 122 13.35 -1.25 -20.57
CA LEU A 122 14.44 -0.92 -21.46
C LEU A 122 14.34 -1.95 -22.57
N VAL A 123 13.57 -1.60 -23.61
CA VAL A 123 13.66 -2.29 -24.89
C VAL A 123 15.07 -1.98 -25.39
N ALA A 124 16.02 -2.84 -25.02
CA ALA A 124 17.30 -2.92 -25.70
C ALA A 124 17.01 -3.43 -27.11
N ALA A 125 16.66 -2.51 -28.01
CA ALA A 125 16.60 -2.78 -29.43
C ALA A 125 18.05 -2.96 -29.95
N ILE A 126 18.65 -4.11 -29.65
CA ILE A 126 19.81 -4.59 -30.41
C ILE A 126 19.23 -5.37 -31.58
N VAL A 127 18.89 -4.66 -32.66
CA VAL A 127 18.66 -5.28 -33.96
C VAL A 127 19.84 -4.92 -34.84
N ALA A 128 20.68 -5.94 -35.02
CA ALA A 128 21.82 -6.16 -35.91
C ALA A 128 22.34 -5.01 -36.81
N PRO A 129 23.68 -4.87 -36.95
CA PRO A 129 24.27 -4.04 -37.98
C PRO A 129 24.00 -4.63 -39.37
N VAL A 130 23.41 -3.80 -40.23
CA VAL A 130 23.37 -4.00 -41.68
C VAL A 130 24.80 -3.84 -42.22
N VAL A 131 25.42 -4.93 -42.70
CA VAL A 131 26.40 -4.83 -43.79
C VAL A 131 26.12 -5.96 -44.79
N LEU A 132 25.65 -5.50 -45.95
CA LEU A 132 25.50 -6.22 -47.20
C LEU A 132 26.86 -6.71 -47.76
N VAL A 133 26.75 -7.63 -48.70
CA VAL A 133 27.65 -7.91 -49.83
C VAL A 133 28.66 -9.04 -49.62
N PHE A 134 28.28 -10.22 -50.08
CA PHE A 134 29.15 -11.00 -50.97
C PHE A 134 28.45 -11.12 -52.33
N THR A 135 28.94 -10.37 -53.31
CA THR A 135 28.70 -10.59 -54.74
C THR A 135 29.94 -11.23 -55.33
N ARG A 136 29.72 -12.37 -56.00
CA ARG A 136 30.57 -13.12 -56.94
C ARG A 136 31.75 -13.91 -56.38
#